data_AF-A0A945MC23-F1
#
_entry.id   AF-A0A945MC23-F1
#
_cell.length_a   1.000
_cell.length_b   1.000
_cell.length_c   1.000
_cell.angle_alpha   90.00
_cell.angle_beta   90.00
_cell.angle_gamma   90.00
#
_symmetry.space_group_name_H-M   'P 1'
#
loop_
_entity.id
_entity.type
_entity.pdbx_description
1 polymer ?
#
loop_
_entity_poly.entity_id
_entity_poly.type
_entity_poly.pdbx_seq_one_letter_code
_entity_poly.pdbx_strand_id
1 'polypeptide(L)'
;MTDKIEDLKNNINEEHWARLIDDFDQRIAELHKNIDFPSYSDWSLSALQALQGDQGAKLTMENLQNNNEELKHSLDEMAMLYLIQPMLRHYLYRSINHNKENNPPL
;
A
#
# COMPACT_ATOMS: atom_id res chain seq x y z
N MET A 1 -6.16 -17.87 -14.17
CA MET A 1 -5.86 -16.96 -13.02
C MET A 1 -5.15 -15.68 -13.48
N THR A 2 -4.71 -15.60 -14.74
CA THR A 2 -4.19 -14.40 -15.40
C THR A 2 -5.28 -13.40 -15.78
N ASP A 3 -6.50 -13.89 -16.03
CA ASP A 3 -7.63 -13.09 -16.53
C ASP A 3 -7.94 -11.89 -15.61
N LYS A 4 -7.94 -12.09 -14.28
CA LYS A 4 -8.21 -11.00 -13.32
C LYS A 4 -7.16 -9.89 -13.31
N ILE A 5 -5.89 -10.23 -13.55
CA ILE A 5 -4.79 -9.24 -13.58
C ILE A 5 -4.84 -8.48 -14.91
N GLU A 6 -5.18 -9.17 -16.00
CA GLU A 6 -5.34 -8.58 -17.32
C GLU A 6 -6.57 -7.67 -17.41
N ASP A 7 -7.68 -8.07 -16.78
CA ASP A 7 -8.89 -7.25 -16.62
C ASP A 7 -8.60 -5.97 -15.84
N LEU A 8 -7.83 -6.05 -14.75
CA LEU A 8 -7.37 -4.88 -13.99
C LEU A 8 -6.48 -3.97 -14.83
N LYS A 9 -5.52 -4.53 -15.58
CA LYS A 9 -4.63 -3.75 -16.45
C LYS A 9 -5.38 -3.00 -17.55
N ASN A 10 -6.48 -3.55 -18.03
CA ASN A 10 -7.27 -2.97 -19.12
C ASN A 10 -8.44 -2.11 -18.63
N ASN A 11 -8.61 -1.99 -17.31
CA ASN A 11 -9.66 -1.16 -16.74
C ASN A 11 -9.35 0.33 -16.92
N ILE A 12 -10.14 0.99 -17.76
CA ILE A 12 -10.10 2.43 -18.05
C ILE A 12 -11.15 3.22 -17.26
N ASN A 13 -11.83 2.61 -16.29
CA ASN A 13 -12.83 3.28 -15.47
C ASN A 13 -12.12 4.17 -14.43
N GLU A 14 -12.10 5.47 -14.70
CA GLU A 14 -11.54 6.49 -13.82
C GLU A 14 -12.16 6.49 -12.42
N GLU A 15 -13.49 6.40 -12.34
CA GLU A 15 -14.21 6.42 -11.07
C GLU A 15 -13.89 5.19 -10.20
N HIS A 16 -13.68 4.03 -10.83
CA HIS A 16 -13.24 2.83 -10.12
C HIS A 16 -11.89 3.04 -9.44
N TRP A 17 -10.91 3.58 -10.17
CA TRP A 17 -9.57 3.81 -9.62
C TRP A 17 -9.56 4.91 -8.56
N ALA A 18 -10.33 5.98 -8.75
CA ALA A 18 -10.47 7.05 -7.76
C ALA A 18 -11.04 6.53 -6.44
N ARG A 19 -12.17 5.78 -6.50
CA ARG A 19 -12.78 5.18 -5.30
C ARG A 19 -11.84 4.21 -4.60
N LEU A 20 -11.11 3.39 -5.36
CA LEU A 20 -10.17 2.43 -4.77
C LEU A 20 -9.01 3.14 -4.04
N ILE A 21 -8.54 4.27 -4.55
CA ILE A 21 -7.54 5.10 -3.86
C ILE A 21 -8.13 5.68 -2.58
N ASP A 22 -9.35 6.22 -2.63
CA ASP A 22 -10.03 6.78 -1.45
C ASP A 22 -10.24 5.72 -0.35
N ASP A 23 -10.67 4.51 -0.72
CA ASP A 23 -10.82 3.37 0.20
C ASP A 23 -9.48 3.01 0.88
N PHE A 24 -8.38 3.05 0.12
CA PHE A 24 -7.06 2.71 0.63
C PHE A 24 -6.52 3.82 1.54
N ASP A 25 -6.73 5.09 1.17
CA ASP A 25 -6.38 6.24 2.02
C ASP A 25 -7.18 6.23 3.33
N GLN A 26 -8.47 5.89 3.29
CA GLN A 26 -9.28 5.71 4.49
C GLN A 26 -8.73 4.58 5.37
N ARG A 27 -8.40 3.43 4.78
CA ARG A 27 -7.86 2.29 5.54
C ARG A 27 -6.52 2.60 6.18
N ILE A 28 -5.62 3.30 5.48
CA ILE A 28 -4.35 3.79 6.03
C ILE A 28 -4.62 4.72 7.23
N ALA A 29 -5.57 5.65 7.10
CA ALA A 29 -5.91 6.56 8.18
C ALA A 29 -6.48 5.84 9.42
N GLU A 30 -7.25 4.76 9.23
CA GLU A 30 -7.72 3.90 10.32
C GLU A 30 -6.58 3.16 11.01
N LEU A 31 -5.64 2.60 10.25
CA LEU A 31 -4.48 1.89 10.81
C LEU A 31 -3.58 2.84 11.61
N HIS A 32 -3.37 4.07 11.15
CA HIS A 32 -2.63 5.11 11.88
C HIS A 32 -3.27 5.53 13.22
N LYS A 33 -4.58 5.31 13.44
CA LYS A 33 -5.20 5.55 14.75
C LYS A 33 -4.78 4.50 15.79
N ASN A 34 -4.40 3.32 15.33
CA ASN A 34 -4.11 2.16 16.15
C ASN A 34 -2.60 1.90 16.29
N ILE A 35 -1.77 2.65 15.57
CA ILE A 35 -0.30 2.54 15.59
C ILE A 35 0.28 3.88 16.02
N ASP A 36 1.17 3.87 17.02
CA ASP A 36 1.95 5.04 17.36
C ASP A 36 2.99 5.30 16.26
N PHE A 37 3.00 6.48 15.65
CA PHE A 37 3.83 6.82 14.49
C PHE A 37 5.35 6.51 14.66
N PRO A 38 5.96 6.70 15.83
CA PRO A 38 7.34 6.27 16.09
C PRO A 38 7.52 4.76 15.92
N SER A 39 6.53 3.96 16.34
CA SER A 39 6.57 2.51 16.23
C SER A 39 6.57 2.04 14.77
N TYR A 40 5.83 2.71 13.88
CA TYR A 40 5.88 2.41 12.44
C TYR A 40 7.24 2.75 11.83
N SER A 41 7.79 3.92 12.18
CA SER A 41 9.09 4.36 11.65
C SER A 41 10.22 3.44 12.10
N ASP A 42 10.27 3.10 13.38
CA ASP A 42 11.27 2.21 13.97
C ASP A 42 11.14 0.78 13.45
N TRP A 43 9.91 0.31 13.25
CA TRP A 43 9.65 -0.97 12.61
C TRP A 43 10.14 -0.98 11.16
N SER A 44 9.81 0.04 10.37
CA SER A 44 10.21 0.11 8.95
C SER A 44 11.73 0.13 8.80
N LEU A 45 12.43 0.84 9.69
CA LEU A 45 13.89 0.87 9.72
C LEU A 45 14.47 -0.50 10.11
N SER A 46 13.92 -1.12 11.15
CA SER A 46 14.34 -2.45 11.59
C SER A 46 14.09 -3.52 10.51
N ALA A 47 12.95 -3.45 9.82
CA ALA A 47 12.63 -4.34 8.71
C ALA A 47 13.64 -4.19 7.55
N LEU A 48 13.98 -2.94 7.17
CA LEU A 48 14.96 -2.66 6.13
C LEU A 48 16.36 -3.17 6.50
N GLN A 49 16.81 -2.93 7.73
CA GLN A 49 18.10 -3.40 8.22
C GLN A 49 18.15 -4.93 8.29
N ALA A 50 17.07 -5.58 8.72
CA ALA A 50 16.96 -7.03 8.75
C ALA A 50 17.07 -7.64 7.34
N LEU A 51 16.43 -7.02 6.33
CA LEU A 51 16.55 -7.40 4.91
C LEU A 51 17.98 -7.22 4.37
N GLN A 52 18.70 -6.20 4.85
CA GLN A 52 20.11 -5.96 4.52
C GLN A 52 21.09 -6.90 5.24
N GLY A 53 20.60 -7.75 6.13
CA GLY A 53 21.39 -8.77 6.83
C GLY A 53 21.80 -8.42 8.26
N ASP A 54 21.30 -7.33 8.82
CA ASP A 54 21.57 -6.95 10.21
C ASP A 54 20.95 -7.96 11.20
N GLN A 55 21.80 -8.56 12.04
CA GLN A 55 21.40 -9.59 13.01
C GLN A 55 20.59 -9.02 14.17
N GLY A 56 20.88 -7.80 14.62
CA GLY A 56 20.16 -7.15 15.72
C GLY A 56 18.76 -6.76 15.29
N ALA A 57 18.62 -6.24 14.08
CA ALA A 57 17.33 -5.91 13.49
C ALA A 57 16.47 -7.16 13.24
N LYS A 58 17.07 -8.28 12.81
CA LYS A 58 16.35 -9.58 12.71
C LYS A 58 15.77 -10.01 14.05
N LEU A 59 16.58 -9.98 15.12
CA LEU A 59 16.13 -10.31 16.47
C LEU A 59 15.01 -9.37 16.95
N THR A 60 15.13 -8.07 16.70
CA THR A 60 14.09 -7.09 17.01
C THR A 60 12.78 -7.42 16.28
N MET A 61 12.86 -7.76 15.00
CA MET A 61 11.69 -8.15 14.20
C MET A 61 11.06 -9.46 14.70
N GLU A 62 11.86 -10.48 15.02
CA GLU A 62 11.37 -11.74 15.60
C GLU A 62 10.68 -11.51 16.96
N ASN A 63 11.24 -10.66 17.82
CA ASN A 63 10.62 -10.30 19.09
C ASN A 63 9.31 -9.54 18.94
N LEU A 64 9.22 -8.64 17.97
CA LEU A 64 7.97 -7.95 17.61
C LEU A 64 6.90 -8.93 17.14
N GLN A 65 7.28 -9.91 16.29
CA GLN A 65 6.35 -10.94 15.83
C GLN A 65 5.81 -11.80 16.98
N ASN A 66 6.65 -12.12 17.97
CA ASN A 66 6.27 -12.99 19.07
C ASN A 66 5.46 -12.28 20.16
N ASN A 67 5.62 -10.96 20.31
CA ASN A 67 5.05 -10.22 21.43
C ASN A 67 3.78 -9.43 21.08
N ASN A 68 3.51 -9.16 19.79
CA ASN A 68 2.33 -8.40 19.39
C ASN A 68 1.92 -8.68 17.92
N GLU A 69 1.17 -9.77 17.71
CA GLU A 69 0.66 -10.16 16.38
C GLU A 69 -0.27 -9.11 15.77
N GLU A 70 -1.11 -8.45 16.56
CA GLU A 70 -2.05 -7.44 16.07
C GLU A 70 -1.33 -6.19 15.52
N LEU A 71 -0.28 -5.74 16.23
CA LEU A 71 0.59 -4.67 15.76
C LEU A 71 1.30 -5.09 14.47
N LYS A 72 1.87 -6.31 14.43
CA LYS A 72 2.52 -6.83 13.23
C LYS A 72 1.58 -6.83 12.03
N HIS A 73 0.36 -7.36 12.19
CA HIS A 73 -0.64 -7.39 11.12
C HIS A 73 -0.98 -5.99 10.61
N SER A 74 -1.14 -5.03 11.53
CA SER A 74 -1.43 -3.63 11.17
C SER A 74 -0.27 -2.99 10.40
N LEU A 75 0.97 -3.25 10.81
CA LEU A 75 2.19 -2.76 10.15
C LEU A 75 2.39 -3.38 8.76
N ASP A 76 2.19 -4.70 8.63
CA ASP A 76 2.26 -5.42 7.36
C ASP A 76 1.19 -4.91 6.38
N GLU A 77 -0.04 -4.68 6.85
CA GLU A 77 -1.12 -4.13 6.05
C GLU A 77 -0.79 -2.70 5.57
N MET A 78 -0.32 -1.83 6.46
CA MET A 78 0.11 -0.48 6.09
C MET A 78 1.22 -0.50 5.03
N ALA A 79 2.23 -1.36 5.21
CA ALA A 79 3.33 -1.49 4.26
C ALA A 79 2.83 -1.89 2.87
N MET A 80 1.90 -2.84 2.79
CA MET A 80 1.28 -3.27 1.53
C MET A 80 0.46 -2.15 0.87
N LEU A 81 -0.33 -1.41 1.66
CA LEU A 81 -1.13 -0.28 1.17
C LEU A 81 -0.23 0.85 0.63
N TYR A 82 0.88 1.16 1.30
CA TYR A 82 1.85 2.13 0.79
C TYR A 82 2.57 1.64 -0.47
N LEU A 83 2.88 0.35 -0.56
CA LEU A 83 3.56 -0.23 -1.72
C LEU A 83 2.70 -0.17 -2.99
N ILE A 84 1.39 -0.37 -2.86
CA ILE A 84 0.48 -0.45 -4.01
C ILE A 84 -0.06 0.91 -4.47
N GLN A 85 -0.04 1.94 -3.62
CA GLN A 85 -0.49 3.30 -3.94
C GLN A 85 0.07 3.87 -5.26
N PRO A 86 1.38 3.78 -5.56
CA PRO A 86 1.91 4.27 -6.83
C PRO A 86 1.31 3.56 -8.04
N MET A 87 1.04 2.25 -7.92
CA MET A 87 0.41 1.49 -9.01
C MET A 87 -1.02 1.94 -9.25
N LEU A 88 -1.80 2.15 -8.18
CA LEU A 88 -3.18 2.64 -8.31
C LEU A 88 -3.24 4.02 -8.97
N ARG A 89 -2.37 4.95 -8.52
CA ARG A 89 -2.27 6.29 -9.10
C ARG A 89 -1.84 6.26 -10.57
N HIS A 90 -0.97 5.33 -10.95
CA HIS A 90 -0.59 5.11 -12.34
C HIS A 90 -1.78 4.70 -13.22
N TYR A 91 -2.61 3.74 -12.78
CA TYR A 91 -3.79 3.31 -13.54
C TYR A 91 -4.87 4.38 -13.61
N LEU A 92 -5.08 5.15 -12.53
CA LEU A 92 -5.96 6.32 -12.56
C LEU A 92 -5.48 7.32 -13.63
N TYR A 93 -4.19 7.67 -13.63
CA TYR A 93 -3.63 8.59 -14.62
C TYR A 93 -3.84 8.09 -16.06
N ARG A 94 -3.64 6.79 -16.30
CA ARG A 94 -3.90 6.17 -17.61
C ARG A 94 -5.38 6.28 -18.00
N SER A 95 -6.31 6.04 -17.08
CA SER A 95 -7.76 6.16 -17.34
C SER A 95 -8.18 7.60 -17.69
N ILE A 96 -7.66 8.59 -16.96
CA ILE A 96 -7.91 10.01 -17.21
C ILE A 96 -7.44 10.41 -18.62
N ASN A 97 -6.24 9.98 -19.01
CA ASN A 97 -5.70 10.32 -20.33
C ASN A 97 -6.50 9.65 -21.45
N HIS A 98 -6.89 8.39 -21.28
CA HIS A 98 -7.75 7.70 -22.22
C HIS A 98 -9.10 8.40 -22.40
N ASN A 99 -9.70 8.89 -21.31
CA ASN A 99 -10.94 9.66 -21.37
C ASN A 99 -10.74 11.00 -22.09
N LYS A 100 -9.64 11.72 -21.83
CA LYS A 100 -9.33 13.00 -22.49
C LYS A 100 -9.08 12.85 -24.00
N GLU A 101 -8.43 11.76 -24.41
CA GLU A 101 -8.17 11.48 -25.83
C GLU A 101 -9.47 11.16 -26.60
N ASN A 102 -10.40 10.43 -25.97
CA ASN A 102 -11.66 10.04 -26.61
C ASN A 102 -12.79 11.08 -26.45
N ASN A 103 -12.73 11.92 -25.42
CA ASN A 103 -13.66 13.01 -25.14
C ASN A 103 -12.88 14.30 -24.88
N PRO A 104 -12.24 14.89 -25.91
CA PRO A 104 -11.51 16.14 -25.74
C PRO A 104 -12.48 17.25 -25.29
N PRO A 105 -12.07 18.11 -24.35
CA PRO A 105 -12.87 19.26 -23.97
C PRO A 105 -13.07 20.17 -25.21
N LEU A 106 -14.32 20.60 -25.43
CA LEU A 106 -14.73 21.53 -26.49
C LEU A 106 -14.05 22.89 -26.36
#